data_AF-A0A8T6BF81-F1
#
_entry.id   AF-A0A8T6BF81-F1
#
_cell.length_a   1.000
_cell.length_b   1.000
_cell.length_c   1.000
_cell.angle_alpha   90.00
_cell.angle_beta   90.00
_cell.angle_gamma   90.00
#
_symmetry.space_group_name_H-M   'P 1'
#
loop_
_entity.id
_entity.type
_entity.pdbx_description
1 polymer ?
#
loop_
_entity_poly.entity_id
_entity_poly.type
_entity_poly.pdbx_seq_one_letter_code
_entity_poly.pdbx_strand_id
1 'polypeptide(L)'
;MINTIKLRWRYIEPPLMTGALADLRQWVMDTGEPELEAEFRKLLGLMRRNGISDERVNAMAAELYALVCQRQREEYEACKRAASDNGGFEEWLLPNRS
;
A
#
# COMPACT_ATOMS: atom_id res chain seq x y z
N MET A 1 -9.79 -11.81 24.22
CA MET A 1 -10.15 -11.79 22.78
C MET A 1 -8.96 -11.25 22.03
N ILE A 2 -8.30 -12.06 21.19
CA ILE A 2 -7.23 -11.58 20.31
C ILE A 2 -7.92 -10.80 19.19
N ASN A 3 -7.84 -9.47 19.23
CA ASN A 3 -8.17 -8.65 18.08
C ASN A 3 -7.16 -8.99 16.98
N THR A 4 -7.55 -9.84 16.04
CA THR A 4 -6.69 -10.22 14.92
C THR A 4 -6.56 -9.00 14.01
N ILE A 5 -5.44 -8.28 14.10
CA ILE A 5 -5.14 -7.18 13.19
C ILE A 5 -4.98 -7.78 11.79
N LYS A 6 -5.87 -7.41 10.87
CA LYS A 6 -5.76 -7.81 9.45
C LYS A 6 -4.67 -6.97 8.80
N LEU A 7 -3.55 -7.61 8.44
CA LEU A 7 -2.42 -7.00 7.73
C LEU A 7 -2.71 -6.95 6.23
N ARG A 8 -3.37 -5.87 5.80
CA ARG A 8 -3.80 -5.63 4.43
C ARG A 8 -2.72 -4.95 3.59
N TRP A 9 -1.91 -4.10 4.20
CA TRP A 9 -0.94 -3.26 3.50
C TRP A 9 0.48 -3.82 3.53
N ARG A 10 0.83 -4.59 4.57
CA ARG A 10 2.18 -5.14 4.80
C ARG A 10 2.82 -5.82 3.59
N TYR A 11 2.03 -6.51 2.76
CA TYR A 11 2.54 -7.33 1.66
C TYR A 11 2.45 -6.65 0.29
N ILE A 12 2.05 -5.38 0.25
CA ILE A 12 2.02 -4.62 -1.00
C ILE A 12 3.45 -4.23 -1.35
N GLU A 13 3.96 -4.81 -2.43
CA GLU A 13 5.27 -4.49 -3.01
C GLU A 13 5.23 -3.13 -3.73
N PRO A 14 6.38 -2.46 -3.90
CA PRO A 14 6.47 -1.24 -4.69
C PRO A 14 6.00 -1.44 -6.14
N PRO A 15 5.37 -0.42 -6.76
CA PRO A 15 5.03 -0.46 -8.17
C PRO A 15 6.30 -0.44 -9.04
N LEU A 16 6.22 -1.07 -10.21
CA LEU A 16 7.25 -0.94 -11.24
C LEU A 16 7.25 0.49 -11.79
N MET A 17 8.38 1.19 -11.68
CA MET A 17 8.55 2.57 -12.14
C MET A 17 8.94 2.61 -13.63
N THR A 18 8.05 2.13 -14.51
CA THR A 18 8.30 2.00 -15.95
C THR A 18 7.76 3.19 -16.76
N GLY A 19 7.11 4.17 -16.13
CA GLY A 19 6.42 5.28 -16.81
C GLY A 19 5.11 4.88 -17.50
N ALA A 20 4.77 3.58 -17.55
CA ALA A 20 3.56 3.10 -18.20
C ALA A 20 2.36 3.13 -17.25
N LEU A 21 1.33 3.90 -17.62
CA LEU A 21 0.09 3.99 -16.84
C LEU A 21 -0.64 2.63 -16.71
N ALA A 22 -0.49 1.75 -17.70
CA ALA A 22 -1.08 0.41 -17.68
C ALA A 22 -0.50 -0.45 -16.57
N ASP A 23 0.83 -0.44 -16.41
CA ASP A 23 1.54 -1.19 -15.37
C ASP A 23 1.15 -0.69 -13.98
N LEU A 24 1.10 0.64 -13.80
CA LEU A 24 0.67 1.24 -12.54
C LEU A 24 -0.78 0.87 -12.21
N ARG A 25 -1.67 0.90 -13.21
CA ARG A 25 -3.07 0.50 -13.02
C ARG A 25 -3.16 -0.96 -12.61
N GLN A 26 -2.43 -1.85 -13.27
CA GLN A 26 -2.43 -3.28 -12.94
C GLN A 26 -1.97 -3.50 -11.50
N TRP A 27 -0.85 -2.88 -11.11
CA TRP A 27 -0.37 -2.91 -9.72
C TRP A 27 -1.43 -2.48 -8.71
N VAL A 28 -2.11 -1.34 -8.94
CA VAL A 28 -3.18 -0.88 -8.04
C VAL A 28 -4.29 -1.93 -7.89
N MET A 29 -4.75 -2.51 -9.00
CA MET A 29 -5.82 -3.50 -8.97
C MET A 29 -5.39 -4.81 -8.28
N ASP A 30 -4.13 -5.24 -8.48
CA ASP A 30 -3.60 -6.48 -7.89
C ASP A 30 -3.48 -6.39 -6.37
N THR A 31 -3.34 -5.18 -5.80
CA THR A 31 -3.36 -5.00 -4.34
C THR A 31 -4.72 -5.30 -3.72
N GLY A 32 -5.81 -5.14 -4.47
CA GLY A 32 -7.18 -5.24 -3.96
C GLY A 32 -7.53 -4.23 -2.85
N GLU A 33 -6.74 -3.17 -2.65
CA GLU A 33 -6.94 -2.18 -1.59
C GLU A 33 -7.82 -1.00 -2.06
N PRO A 34 -9.05 -0.85 -1.54
CA PRO A 34 -10.00 0.15 -2.03
C PRO A 34 -9.53 1.60 -1.84
N GLU A 35 -8.76 1.86 -0.79
CA GLU A 35 -8.20 3.19 -0.55
C GLU A 35 -7.14 3.54 -1.60
N LEU A 36 -6.28 2.58 -1.95
CA LEU A 36 -5.28 2.77 -3.00
C LEU A 36 -5.94 3.00 -4.36
N GLU A 37 -7.00 2.25 -4.68
CA GLU A 37 -7.80 2.46 -5.88
C GLU A 37 -8.48 3.85 -5.93
N ALA A 38 -8.94 4.34 -4.79
CA ALA A 38 -9.58 5.65 -4.70
C ALA A 38 -8.56 6.78 -4.96
N GLU A 39 -7.38 6.70 -4.36
CA GLU A 39 -6.32 7.67 -4.58
C GLU A 39 -5.83 7.61 -6.03
N PHE A 40 -5.65 6.42 -6.61
CA PHE A 40 -5.32 6.26 -8.03
C PHE A 40 -6.35 6.95 -8.94
N ARG A 41 -7.64 6.75 -8.69
CA ARG A 41 -8.72 7.39 -9.48
C ARG A 41 -8.68 8.91 -9.38
N LYS A 42 -8.39 9.46 -8.20
CA LYS A 42 -8.24 10.90 -7.97
C LYS A 42 -7.05 11.47 -8.74
N LEU A 43 -5.88 10.83 -8.63
CA LEU A 43 -4.66 11.25 -9.33
C LEU A 43 -4.80 11.11 -10.85
N LEU A 44 -5.43 10.04 -11.33
CA LEU A 44 -5.76 9.85 -12.74
C LEU A 44 -6.68 10.97 -13.26
N GLY A 45 -7.66 11.40 -12.47
CA GLY A 45 -8.52 12.53 -12.79
C GLY A 45 -7.75 13.85 -12.95
N LEU A 46 -6.75 14.09 -12.09
CA LEU A 46 -5.85 15.25 -12.21
C LEU A 46 -4.98 15.17 -13.46
N MET A 47 -4.40 14.00 -13.73
CA MET A 47 -3.53 13.78 -14.89
C MET A 47 -4.28 13.94 -16.21
N ARG A 48 -5.52 13.43 -16.32
CA ARG A 48 -6.35 13.60 -17.53
C ARG A 48 -6.65 15.06 -17.87
N ARG A 49 -6.75 15.94 -16.86
CA ARG A 49 -6.97 17.38 -17.07
C ARG A 49 -5.71 18.11 -17.55
N ASN A 50 -4.54 17.64 -17.12
CA ASN A 50 -3.27 18.34 -17.36
C ASN A 50 -2.48 17.73 -18.53
N GLY A 51 -2.79 16.51 -18.96
CA GLY A 51 -2.05 15.72 -19.94
C GLY A 51 -1.30 14.53 -19.31
N ILE A 52 -1.22 13.41 -20.04
CA ILE A 52 -0.52 12.19 -19.62
C ILE A 52 0.91 12.25 -20.14
N SER A 53 1.89 12.07 -19.25
CA SER A 53 3.31 11.92 -19.58
C SER A 53 3.96 10.92 -18.63
N ASP A 54 5.04 10.28 -19.05
CA ASP A 54 5.77 9.30 -18.23
C ASP A 54 6.24 9.88 -16.91
N GLU A 55 6.69 11.14 -16.91
CA GLU A 55 7.08 11.87 -15.69
C GLU A 55 5.92 12.00 -14.70
N ARG A 56 4.71 12.27 -15.19
CA ARG A 56 3.51 12.36 -14.34
C ARG A 56 3.01 10.99 -13.87
N VAL A 57 3.18 9.96 -14.69
CA VAL A 57 2.90 8.58 -14.28
C VAL A 57 3.86 8.18 -13.16
N ASN A 58 5.15 8.50 -13.27
CA ASN A 58 6.14 8.23 -12.23
C ASN A 58 5.85 9.03 -10.95
N ALA A 59 5.45 10.30 -11.06
CA ALA A 59 5.02 11.09 -9.91
C ALA A 59 3.79 10.48 -9.22
N MET A 60 2.80 10.03 -10.00
CA MET A 60 1.63 9.32 -9.48
C MET A 60 2.01 8.02 -8.78
N ALA A 61 2.90 7.23 -9.37
CA ALA A 61 3.39 6.00 -8.76
C ALA A 61 4.10 6.28 -7.42
N ALA A 62 4.89 7.35 -7.33
CA ALA A 62 5.54 7.76 -6.09
C ALA A 62 4.53 8.18 -5.01
N GLU A 63 3.48 8.94 -5.36
CA GLU A 63 2.42 9.33 -4.42
C GLU A 63 1.65 8.11 -3.90
N LEU A 64 1.29 7.17 -4.78
CA LEU A 64 0.60 5.95 -4.38
C LEU A 64 1.48 5.06 -3.51
N TYR A 65 2.77 4.96 -3.82
CA TYR A 65 3.69 4.20 -3.00
C TYR A 65 3.94 4.84 -1.63
N ALA A 66 3.93 6.18 -1.54
CA ALA A 66 3.99 6.87 -0.27
C ALA A 66 2.79 6.55 0.64
N LEU A 67 1.59 6.45 0.06
CA LEU A 67 0.39 6.01 0.77
C LEU A 67 0.54 4.58 1.30
N VAL A 68 1.04 3.65 0.48
CA VAL A 68 1.32 2.27 0.90
C VAL A 68 2.29 2.25 2.08
N CYS A 69 3.42 2.95 1.98
CA CYS A 69 4.40 3.04 3.06
C CYS A 69 3.80 3.60 4.36
N GLN A 70 2.94 4.62 4.25
CA GLN A 70 2.24 5.18 5.41
C GLN A 70 1.36 4.13 6.09
N ARG A 71 0.52 3.43 5.31
CA ARG A 71 -0.41 2.42 5.85
C ARG A 71 0.33 1.21 6.41
N GLN A 72 1.42 0.77 5.77
CA GLN A 72 2.30 -0.27 6.31
C GLN A 72 2.88 0.10 7.68
N ARG A 73 3.30 1.37 7.85
CA ARG A 73 3.81 1.86 9.13
C ARG A 73 2.72 1.91 10.20
N GLU A 74 1.52 2.35 9.84
CA GLU A 74 0.37 2.37 10.74
C GLU A 74 -0.02 0.96 11.21
N GLU A 75 -0.04 -0.02 10.29
CA GLU A 75 -0.25 -1.44 10.61
C GLU A 75 0.82 -1.97 11.55
N TYR A 76 2.09 -1.68 11.26
CA TYR A 76 3.21 -2.09 12.12
C TYR A 76 3.08 -1.54 13.54
N GLU A 77 2.79 -0.24 13.69
CA GLU A 77 2.62 0.38 15.00
C GLU A 77 1.37 -0.11 15.72
N ALA A 78 0.28 -0.41 15.00
CA ALA A 78 -0.90 -1.03 15.59
C ALA A 78 -0.58 -2.44 16.14
N CYS A 79 0.16 -3.25 15.37
CA CYS A 79 0.63 -4.57 15.80
C CYS A 79 1.56 -4.47 17.00
N LYS A 80 2.53 -3.56 16.98
CA LYS A 80 3.47 -3.35 18.08
C LYS A 80 2.75 -3.00 19.38
N ARG A 81 1.75 -2.10 19.33
CA ARG A 81 0.91 -1.77 20.51
C ARG A 81 0.15 -2.99 21.00
N ALA A 82 -0.55 -3.69 20.11
CA ALA A 82 -1.30 -4.90 20.49
C ALA A 82 -0.42 -6.01 21.07
N ALA A 83 0.82 -6.16 20.58
CA ALA A 83 1.80 -7.11 21.09
C ALA A 83 2.38 -6.66 22.45
N SER A 84 2.64 -5.36 22.64
CA SER A 84 3.04 -4.80 23.93
C SER A 84 1.95 -4.97 24.99
N ASP A 85 0.69 -4.86 24.60
CA ASP A 85 -0.46 -5.03 25.48
C ASP A 85 -0.74 -6.51 25.83
N ASN A 86 -0.29 -7.47 24.99
CA ASN A 86 -0.53 -8.91 25.15
C ASN A 86 0.73 -9.78 25.39
N GLY A 87 1.94 -9.21 25.47
CA GLY A 87 3.19 -9.94 25.77
C GLY A 87 3.73 -10.87 24.66
N GLY A 88 3.31 -10.71 23.40
CA GLY A 88 3.53 -11.69 22.31
C GLY A 88 4.22 -11.15 21.04
N PHE A 89 5.27 -10.33 21.18
CA PHE A 89 5.98 -9.74 20.02
C PHE A 89 6.77 -10.77 19.19
N GLU A 90 7.24 -11.84 19.81
CA GLU A 90 8.05 -12.90 19.19
C GLU A 90 7.30 -13.68 18.09
N GLU A 91 5.97 -13.87 18.21
CA GLU A 91 5.17 -14.60 17.23
C GLU A 91 5.01 -13.84 15.89
N TRP A 92 5.28 -12.53 15.85
CA TRP A 92 5.17 -11.70 14.64
C TRP A 92 6.39 -11.76 13.71
N LEU A 93 7.54 -12.22 14.22
CA LEU A 93 8.76 -12.42 13.41
C LEU A 93 8.70 -13.71 12.59
N LEU A 94 7.77 -14.61 12.90
CA LEU A 94 7.65 -15.88 12.21
C LEU A 94 6.83 -15.70 10.93
N PRO A 95 7.38 -16.05 9.74
CA PRO A 95 6.57 -16.16 8.54
C PRO A 95 5.54 -17.27 8.78
N ASN A 96 4.28 -17.03 8.40
CA ASN A 96 3.17 -17.98 8.50
C ASN A 96 3.64 -19.39 8.10
N ARG A 97 3.85 -20.27 9.09
CA ARG A 97 4.05 -21.69 8.83
C ARG A 97 2.68 -22.32 8.62
N SER A 98 2.56 -22.97 7.47
CA SER A 98 1.43 -23.75 6.99
C SER A 98 1.08 -24.88 7.95
#